data_AF-A0A3D5YGN6-F1
#
_entry.id   AF-A0A3D5YGN6-F1
#
_cell.length_a   1.000
_cell.length_b   1.000
_cell.length_c   1.000
_cell.angle_alpha   90.00
_cell.angle_beta   90.00
_cell.angle_gamma   90.00
#
_symmetry.space_group_name_H-M   'P 1'
#
loop_
_entity.id
_entity.type
_entity.pdbx_description
1 polymer ?
#
loop_
_entity_poly.entity_id
_entity_poly.type
_entity_poly.pdbx_seq_one_letter_code
_entity_poly.pdbx_strand_id
1 'polypeptide(L)'
;MTGEVDEAITFKELQELIEYTKIQRTEIDTTKKSDFNDYYSNYTKIYPLAGAVAQTINYKDILKEEQIIICDGIPETNEAIKKMENDTNIKFVDPLSCL
;
A
#
# COMPACT_ATOMS: atom_id res chain seq x y z
N MET A 1 12.78 -5.18 -23.19
CA MET A 1 12.23 -5.50 -21.86
C MET A 1 10.89 -4.80 -21.78
N THR A 2 9.79 -5.54 -21.74
CA THR A 2 8.45 -4.96 -21.54
C THR A 2 8.18 -4.99 -20.03
N GLY A 3 8.44 -3.87 -19.35
CA GLY A 3 7.91 -3.65 -18.02
C GLY A 3 6.45 -3.22 -18.14
N GLU A 4 5.57 -3.67 -17.25
CA GLU A 4 4.17 -3.22 -17.18
C GLU A 4 4.04 -1.75 -16.73
N VAL A 5 5.14 -1.17 -16.23
CA VAL A 5 5.24 0.21 -15.76
C VAL A 5 6.36 0.90 -16.55
N ASP A 6 6.00 1.94 -17.31
CA ASP A 6 6.96 2.74 -18.10
C ASP A 6 7.75 3.71 -17.22
N GLU A 7 7.08 4.37 -16.26
CA GLU A 7 7.65 5.44 -15.44
C GLU A 7 7.05 5.42 -14.02
N ALA A 8 7.80 5.92 -13.04
CA ALA A 8 7.34 6.11 -11.67
C ALA A 8 7.69 7.53 -11.20
N ILE A 9 6.73 8.18 -10.52
CA ILE A 9 6.95 9.49 -9.89
C ILE A 9 6.70 9.39 -8.39
N THR A 10 7.54 10.06 -7.62
CA THR A 10 7.37 10.22 -6.17
C THR A 10 6.33 11.30 -5.87
N PHE A 11 5.83 11.30 -4.64
CA PHE A 11 4.92 12.35 -4.18
C PHE A 11 5.55 13.75 -4.28
N LYS A 12 6.85 13.86 -4.00
CA LYS A 12 7.59 15.12 -4.12
C LYS A 12 7.67 15.61 -5.56
N GLU A 13 8.03 14.75 -6.51
CA GLU A 13 8.08 15.12 -7.93
C GLU A 13 6.70 15.51 -8.45
N LEU A 14 5.64 14.84 -8.01
CA LEU A 14 4.27 15.24 -8.34
C LEU A 14 3.94 16.64 -7.82
N GLN A 15 4.35 16.99 -6.60
CA GLN A 15 4.17 18.35 -6.06
C GLN A 15 4.93 19.39 -6.89
N GLU A 16 6.20 19.11 -7.22
CA GLU A 16 7.04 19.98 -8.05
C GLU A 16 6.45 20.18 -9.46
N LEU A 17 5.85 19.15 -10.05
CA LEU A 17 5.16 19.24 -11.33
C LEU A 17 3.89 20.11 -11.27
N ILE A 18 3.10 19.99 -10.20
CA ILE A 18 1.92 20.85 -9.99
C ILE A 18 2.34 22.32 -9.87
N GLU A 19 3.43 22.59 -9.15
CA GLU A 19 3.99 23.94 -9.02
C GLU A 19 4.52 24.47 -10.36
N TYR A 20 5.28 23.66 -11.09
CA TYR A 20 5.86 24.01 -12.39
C TYR A 20 4.79 24.32 -13.43
N THR A 21 3.75 23.49 -13.51
CA THR A 21 2.66 23.63 -14.49
C THR A 21 1.73 24.80 -14.19
N LYS A 22 1.85 25.43 -13.01
CA LYS A 22 0.99 26.52 -12.53
C LYS A 22 -0.50 26.16 -12.56
N ILE A 23 -0.85 24.87 -12.49
CA ILE A 23 -2.24 24.43 -12.30
C ILE A 23 -2.65 24.98 -10.94
N GLN A 24 -3.38 26.10 -10.95
CA GLN A 24 -3.82 26.69 -9.71
C GLN A 24 -4.89 25.76 -9.14
N ARG A 25 -4.75 25.36 -7.87
CA ARG A 25 -5.79 24.59 -7.16
C ARG A 25 -7.17 25.27 -7.20
N THR A 26 -7.22 26.57 -7.48
CA THR A 26 -8.42 27.39 -7.66
C THR A 26 -9.17 27.13 -8.97
N GLU A 27 -8.56 26.48 -9.97
CA GLU A 27 -9.21 26.07 -11.23
C GLU A 27 -9.87 24.69 -11.13
N ILE A 28 -9.62 23.95 -10.05
CA ILE A 28 -10.29 22.70 -9.75
C ILE A 28 -11.66 23.05 -9.18
N ASP A 29 -12.71 22.84 -9.97
CA ASP A 29 -14.09 23.00 -9.55
C ASP A 29 -14.43 22.00 -8.43
N THR A 30 -14.27 22.43 -7.18
CA THR A 30 -14.56 21.62 -5.98
C THR A 30 -16.05 21.34 -5.80
N THR A 31 -16.93 21.98 -6.59
CA THR A 31 -18.36 21.70 -6.61
C THR A 31 -18.70 20.50 -7.49
N LYS A 32 -17.80 20.13 -8.41
CA LYS A 32 -17.86 18.86 -9.15
C LYS A 32 -17.09 17.80 -8.36
N LYS A 33 -17.77 16.69 -8.07
CA LYS A 33 -17.07 15.48 -7.61
C LYS A 33 -16.11 15.03 -8.71
N SER A 34 -14.82 15.20 -8.48
CA SER A 34 -13.79 14.45 -9.18
C SER A 34 -13.61 13.13 -8.46
N ASP A 35 -14.05 12.05 -9.08
CA ASP A 35 -13.83 10.69 -8.58
C ASP A 35 -12.69 10.05 -9.37
N PHE A 36 -11.95 9.16 -8.71
CA PHE A 36 -11.01 8.28 -9.41
C PHE A 36 -11.80 7.32 -10.31
N ASN A 37 -11.23 6.91 -11.44
CA ASN A 37 -11.86 5.89 -12.28
C ASN A 37 -12.15 4.61 -11.46
N ASP A 38 -13.35 4.06 -11.63
CA ASP A 38 -13.91 2.94 -10.85
C ASP A 38 -13.13 1.61 -10.96
N TYR A 39 -12.07 1.56 -11.75
CA TYR A 39 -11.25 0.35 -11.90
C TYR A 39 -10.55 -0.05 -10.60
N TYR A 40 -10.28 0.91 -9.70
CA TYR A 40 -9.67 0.64 -8.40
C TYR A 40 -10.74 0.48 -7.31
N SER A 41 -10.75 -0.70 -6.69
CA SER A 41 -11.69 -0.97 -5.61
C SER A 41 -11.45 -0.06 -4.41
N ASN A 42 -12.53 0.50 -3.85
CA ASN A 42 -12.46 1.38 -2.68
C ASN A 42 -11.78 0.73 -1.45
N TYR A 43 -11.84 -0.60 -1.31
CA TYR A 43 -11.22 -1.29 -0.18
C TYR A 43 -9.69 -1.44 -0.30
N THR A 44 -9.10 -1.29 -1.50
CA THR A 44 -7.63 -1.38 -1.67
C THR A 44 -6.92 -0.06 -1.43
N LYS A 45 -7.67 1.03 -1.22
CA LYS A 45 -7.13 2.37 -0.91
C LYS A 45 -6.28 2.40 0.37
N ILE A 46 -6.47 1.42 1.25
CA ILE A 46 -5.72 1.34 2.52
C ILE A 46 -4.37 0.64 2.39
N TYR A 47 -4.02 0.03 1.25
CA TYR A 47 -2.78 -0.75 1.06
C TYR A 47 -1.48 -0.08 1.55
N PRO A 48 -1.32 1.26 1.49
CA PRO A 48 -0.13 1.91 2.02
C PRO A 48 0.01 1.86 3.57
N LEU A 49 -1.00 1.38 4.30
CA LEU A 49 -0.97 1.27 5.76
C LEU A 49 -0.46 -0.12 6.19
N ALA A 50 0.30 -0.16 7.30
CA ALA A 50 0.76 -1.41 7.88
C ALA A 50 -0.43 -2.33 8.21
N GLY A 51 -0.38 -3.58 7.75
CA GLY A 51 -1.44 -4.56 7.97
C GLY A 51 -2.62 -4.44 7.01
N ALA A 52 -2.64 -3.46 6.11
CA ALA A 52 -3.77 -3.26 5.21
C ALA A 52 -3.88 -4.34 4.14
N VAL A 53 -2.76 -4.90 3.68
CA VAL A 53 -2.79 -6.07 2.79
C VAL A 53 -3.42 -7.20 3.58
N ALA A 54 -2.90 -7.52 4.77
CA ALA A 54 -3.45 -8.47 5.72
C ALA A 54 -4.88 -8.16 6.18
N GLN A 55 -5.51 -7.03 5.89
CA GLN A 55 -6.92 -6.77 6.19
C GLN A 55 -7.83 -6.93 4.97
N THR A 56 -7.25 -6.85 3.76
CA THR A 56 -7.99 -6.74 2.49
C THR A 56 -7.88 -7.98 1.64
N ILE A 57 -6.87 -8.83 1.86
CA ILE A 57 -6.93 -10.23 1.41
C ILE A 57 -8.22 -10.84 2.02
N ASN A 58 -9.06 -11.46 1.21
CA ASN A 58 -10.29 -12.08 1.69
C ASN A 58 -9.98 -13.46 2.33
N TYR A 59 -9.24 -13.49 3.44
CA TYR A 59 -8.71 -14.70 4.07
C TYR A 59 -9.58 -15.29 5.18
N LYS A 60 -10.81 -14.83 5.39
CA LYS A 60 -11.66 -15.28 6.53
C LYS A 60 -11.79 -16.81 6.64
N ASP A 61 -11.60 -17.54 5.54
CA ASP A 61 -11.65 -19.00 5.50
C ASP A 61 -10.28 -19.68 5.25
N ILE A 62 -9.19 -18.91 5.14
CA ILE A 62 -7.85 -19.40 4.74
C ILE A 62 -6.79 -19.15 5.83
N LEU A 63 -6.81 -17.99 6.48
CA LEU A 63 -5.84 -17.61 7.51
C LEU A 63 -6.57 -17.14 8.76
N LYS A 64 -6.09 -17.57 9.92
CA LYS A 64 -6.52 -17.03 11.21
C LYS A 64 -5.60 -15.89 11.63
N GLU A 65 -6.11 -14.98 12.46
CA GLU A 65 -5.36 -13.82 12.93
C GLU A 65 -4.03 -14.22 13.62
N GLU A 66 -4.02 -15.32 14.40
CA GLU A 66 -2.81 -15.81 15.06
C GLU A 66 -1.73 -16.35 14.11
N GLN A 67 -2.06 -16.52 12.83
CA GLN A 67 -1.15 -17.01 11.79
C GLN A 67 -0.52 -15.88 10.97
N ILE A 68 -0.87 -14.63 11.30
CA ILE A 68 -0.44 -13.43 10.58
C ILE A 68 0.53 -12.63 11.45
N ILE A 69 1.63 -12.16 10.85
CA ILE A 69 2.51 -11.16 11.45
C ILE A 69 2.42 -9.89 10.61
N ILE A 70 2.05 -8.79 11.25
CA ILE A 70 2.12 -7.44 10.65
C ILE A 70 3.38 -6.79 11.21
N CYS A 71 4.24 -6.29 10.35
CA CYS A 71 5.46 -5.59 10.75
C CYS A 71 5.68 -4.35 9.89
N ASP A 72 6.37 -3.37 10.46
CA ASP A 72 6.77 -2.15 9.76
C ASP A 72 8.25 -1.89 10.03
N GLY A 73 9.01 -1.67 8.97
CA GLY A 73 10.46 -1.51 9.01
C GLY A 73 11.25 -2.78 8.67
N ILE A 74 12.48 -2.56 8.17
CA ILE A 74 13.40 -3.62 7.77
C ILE A 74 13.83 -4.51 8.97
N PRO A 75 14.19 -3.94 10.14
CA PRO A 75 14.54 -4.76 11.32
C PRO A 75 13.40 -5.71 11.73
N GLU A 76 12.19 -5.19 11.84
CA GLU A 76 10.97 -5.90 12.25
C GLU A 76 10.58 -6.96 11.21
N THR A 77 10.76 -6.65 9.93
CA THR A 77 10.57 -7.61 8.83
C THR A 77 11.53 -8.80 8.97
N ASN A 78 12.80 -8.56 9.29
CA ASN A 78 13.77 -9.64 9.50
C ASN A 78 13.41 -10.51 10.71
N GLU A 79 12.91 -9.91 11.79
CA GLU A 79 12.43 -10.65 12.96
C GLU A 79 11.18 -11.49 12.62
N ALA A 80 10.24 -10.92 11.87
CA ALA A 80 9.03 -11.60 11.42
C ALA A 80 9.35 -12.82 10.54
N ILE A 81 10.29 -12.68 9.60
CA ILE A 81 10.75 -13.78 8.74
C ILE A 81 11.37 -14.89 9.58
N LYS A 82 12.31 -14.56 10.48
CA LYS A 82 12.92 -15.55 11.39
C LYS A 82 11.88 -16.25 12.26
N LYS A 83 10.88 -15.52 12.75
CA LYS A 83 9.79 -16.11 13.53
C LYS A 83 8.99 -17.09 12.69
N MET A 84 8.65 -16.74 11.44
CA MET A 84 7.95 -17.62 10.51
C MET A 84 8.76 -18.89 10.18
N GLU A 85 10.09 -18.80 10.05
CA GLU A 85 10.95 -19.96 9.83
C GLU A 85 10.95 -20.96 11.00
N ASN A 86 10.81 -20.46 12.23
CA ASN A 86 10.86 -21.27 13.46
C ASN A 86 9.48 -21.68 13.98
N ASP A 87 8.41 -20.98 13.60
CA ASP A 87 7.04 -21.23 14.04
C ASP A 87 6.15 -21.59 12.86
N THR A 88 5.90 -22.89 12.70
CA THR A 88 5.02 -23.42 11.65
C THR A 88 3.57 -22.95 11.75
N ASN A 89 3.14 -22.34 12.86
CA ASN A 89 1.79 -21.77 12.97
C ASN A 89 1.64 -20.49 12.15
N ILE A 90 2.73 -19.72 11.96
CA ILE A 90 2.73 -18.51 11.14
C ILE A 90 2.67 -18.89 9.66
N LYS A 91 1.72 -18.28 8.94
CA LYS A 91 1.43 -18.57 7.52
C LYS A 91 1.53 -17.35 6.62
N PHE A 92 1.53 -16.15 7.18
CA PHE A 92 1.58 -14.91 6.42
C PHE A 92 2.34 -13.82 7.20
N VAL A 93 3.16 -13.07 6.48
CA VAL A 93 3.82 -11.86 6.97
C VAL A 93 3.38 -10.73 6.05
N ASP A 94 2.89 -9.64 6.64
CA ASP A 94 2.58 -8.38 5.96
C ASP A 94 3.60 -7.32 6.35
N PRO A 95 4.72 -7.22 5.62
CA PRO A 95 5.76 -6.24 5.89
C PRO A 95 5.44 -4.93 5.16
N LEU A 96 5.33 -3.86 5.93
CA LEU A 96 5.55 -2.52 5.41
C LEU A 96 7.03 -2.18 5.63
N SER A 97 7.72 -1.65 4.62
CA SER A 97 9.13 -1.24 4.75
C SER A 97 9.25 0.27 4.71
N CYS A 98 8.40 0.95 5.47
CA CYS A 98 8.39 2.40 5.61
C CYS A 98 8.92 2.75 7.00
N LEU A 99 10.06 3.44 7.07
CA LEU A 99 10.62 4.01 8.30
C LEU A 99 10.83 5.50 8.11
#